data_AF-A0A813BR95-F1
#
_entry.id   AF-A0A813BR95-F1
#
_cell.length_a   1.000
_cell.length_b   1.000
_cell.length_c   1.000
_cell.angle_alpha   90.00
_cell.angle_beta   90.00
_cell.angle_gamma   90.00
#
_symmetry.space_group_name_H-M   'P 1'
#
loop_
_entity.id
_entity.type
_entity.pdbx_description
1 polymer ?
#
loop_
_entity_poly.entity_id
_entity_poly.type
_entity_poly.pdbx_seq_one_letter_code
_entity_poly.pdbx_strand_id
1 'polypeptide(L)'
;VEKFEAESSKGTGGTTSWALLDSGATNPFRPANKGEEMEAMPIQVQLADGQAVLLRQNRAGTLMPYSKKQAAEKGTNTVIVPLGSLVQELGCTVAWTRRGLEVKHPTYGVITTHVSGACPFIGEAKALELIGEIENRKLEQLKVAMVETQLRLHGVEAQLNYGAQLSEYRRTGSRTEGLKALMCEDSVFGCLTEAQRCALAQDIDLSDKAGHKYLKALPVKRAMRKKLMTTQWLVHVYSGEGGSKELKVFEDDCVTLLEVDLGISKAFNMREPSGVYKALLWAAMRGQLYGLIGGPPRGEACGELVLKQMFLWNIARLTAEEHEVTCPIFAMTMPRKSELWRSQMWKRFQGSMGVVLNAGRPDVFLASNLVMKDSGYDAWEQTAESGAFVWTRMDTSRFTNAAKRAWRPELLVINIGEWKLRRVM
;
A
#
# COMPACT_ATOMS: atom_id res chain seq x y z
N VAL A 1 -0.19 48.78 6.15
CA VAL A 1 -0.33 48.75 7.63
C VAL A 1 -1.74 49.18 8.03
N GLU A 2 -2.25 50.33 7.58
CA GLU A 2 -3.61 50.80 7.93
C GLU A 2 -4.78 49.96 7.37
N LYS A 3 -4.56 49.17 6.30
CA LYS A 3 -5.59 48.24 5.79
C LYS A 3 -5.80 47.00 6.67
N PHE A 4 -4.87 46.71 7.59
CA PHE A 4 -4.89 45.52 8.45
C PHE A 4 -5.69 45.75 9.74
N GLU A 5 -5.79 46.99 10.21
CA GLU A 5 -6.57 47.32 11.41
C GLU A 5 -8.07 47.53 11.09
N ALA A 6 -8.40 47.94 9.86
CA ALA A 6 -9.79 48.21 9.46
C ALA A 6 -10.65 46.95 9.29
N GLU A 7 -10.08 45.84 8.79
CA GLU A 7 -10.80 44.58 8.55
C GLU A 7 -11.02 43.74 9.83
N SER A 8 -10.32 44.07 10.93
CA SER A 8 -10.52 43.43 12.24
C SER A 8 -11.76 43.95 12.99
N SER A 9 -12.35 45.07 12.54
CA SER A 9 -13.44 45.76 13.26
C SER A 9 -14.86 45.48 12.75
N LYS A 10 -15.02 44.75 11.63
CA LYS A 10 -16.35 44.43 11.06
C LYS A 10 -16.40 43.00 10.51
N GLY A 11 -16.52 42.03 11.40
CA GLY A 11 -16.75 40.63 11.05
C GLY A 11 -17.20 39.81 12.26
N THR A 12 -18.49 39.52 12.32
CA THR A 12 -19.11 38.63 13.31
C THR A 12 -18.49 37.23 13.26
N GLY A 13 -17.84 36.81 14.37
CA GLY A 13 -17.91 35.44 14.88
C GLY A 13 -17.15 34.34 14.13
N GLY A 14 -15.86 34.52 13.89
CA GLY A 14 -14.95 33.43 13.50
C GLY A 14 -13.52 33.93 13.37
N THR A 15 -12.72 33.85 14.44
CA THR A 15 -11.30 34.22 14.40
C THR A 15 -10.55 33.27 13.45
N THR A 16 -10.30 33.72 12.21
CA THR A 16 -9.37 33.05 11.29
C THR A 16 -7.95 33.17 11.82
N SER A 17 -7.54 32.17 12.58
CA SER A 17 -6.19 32.01 13.07
C SER A 17 -5.30 31.42 11.98
N TRP A 18 -4.05 31.89 11.90
CA TRP A 18 -3.10 31.58 10.84
C TRP A 18 -1.88 30.84 11.40
N ALA A 19 -1.30 29.97 10.59
CA ALA A 19 -0.09 29.21 10.88
C ALA A 19 1.02 29.55 9.88
N LEU A 20 2.26 29.57 10.35
CA LEU A 20 3.46 29.89 9.58
C LEU A 20 3.98 28.66 8.83
N LEU A 21 4.31 28.85 7.56
CA LEU A 21 5.11 27.90 6.77
C LEU A 21 6.57 28.34 6.82
N ASP A 22 7.41 27.59 7.53
CA ASP A 22 8.79 27.99 7.81
C ASP A 22 9.81 27.04 7.14
N SER A 23 10.73 27.61 6.36
CA SER A 23 11.83 26.87 5.76
C SER A 23 13.01 26.64 6.71
N GLY A 24 13.13 27.44 7.77
CA GLY A 24 14.18 27.34 8.78
C GLY A 24 13.83 26.40 9.93
N ALA A 25 12.56 26.06 10.11
CA ALA A 25 12.12 25.12 11.13
C ALA A 25 12.47 23.68 10.76
N THR A 26 12.97 22.90 11.73
CA THR A 26 13.24 21.47 11.58
C THR A 26 12.09 20.60 12.10
N ASN A 27 11.29 21.13 13.03
CA ASN A 27 10.25 20.39 13.75
C ASN A 27 8.94 21.19 13.72
N PRO A 28 7.77 20.52 13.60
CA PRO A 28 6.49 21.18 13.77
C PRO A 28 6.36 21.79 15.16
N PHE A 29 5.61 22.89 15.25
CA PHE A 29 5.30 23.53 16.52
C PHE A 29 3.81 23.83 16.61
N ARG A 30 3.16 23.37 17.69
CA ARG A 30 1.73 23.61 17.94
C ARG A 30 1.41 23.62 19.44
N PRO A 31 0.23 24.14 19.84
CA PRO A 31 -0.28 23.93 21.19
C PRO A 31 -0.40 22.43 21.55
N ALA A 32 -0.21 22.12 22.83
CA ALA A 32 -0.39 20.77 23.35
C ALA A 32 -1.87 20.38 23.34
N ASN A 33 -2.16 19.14 22.96
CA ASN A 33 -3.49 18.57 23.14
C ASN A 33 -3.77 18.30 24.63
N LYS A 34 -5.05 18.20 25.00
CA LYS A 34 -5.46 17.95 26.38
C LYS A 34 -4.82 16.65 26.90
N GLY A 35 -3.95 16.78 27.90
CA GLY A 35 -3.24 15.64 28.52
C GLY A 35 -1.90 15.27 27.88
N GLU A 36 -1.60 15.77 26.66
CA GLU A 36 -0.33 15.49 25.96
C GLU A 36 0.88 16.06 26.73
N GLU A 37 0.68 17.13 27.50
CA GLU A 37 1.72 17.78 28.32
C GLU A 37 2.40 16.82 29.30
N MET A 38 1.71 15.76 29.76
CA MET A 38 2.26 14.79 30.70
C MET A 38 3.12 13.70 30.04
N GLU A 39 2.93 13.45 28.75
CA GLU A 39 3.67 12.44 27.98
C GLU A 39 4.85 13.05 27.22
N ALA A 40 4.83 14.36 26.99
CA ALA A 40 5.85 15.07 26.24
C ALA A 40 7.10 15.37 27.10
N MET A 41 8.28 15.17 26.51
CA MET A 41 9.56 15.34 27.20
C MET A 41 10.05 16.80 27.14
N PRO A 42 10.64 17.35 28.20
CA PRO A 42 11.26 18.67 28.16
C PRO A 42 12.51 18.65 27.27
N ILE A 43 12.64 19.65 26.40
CA ILE A 43 13.81 19.83 25.53
C ILE A 43 14.21 21.30 25.45
N GLN A 44 15.51 21.57 25.45
CA GLN A 44 16.05 22.90 25.21
C GLN A 44 16.34 23.05 23.72
N VAL A 45 15.71 24.04 23.07
CA VAL A 45 15.91 24.34 21.64
C VAL A 45 16.61 25.69 21.50
N GLN A 46 17.42 25.84 20.45
CA GLN A 46 18.01 27.12 20.08
C GLN A 46 17.13 27.78 19.00
N LEU A 47 16.66 28.99 19.28
CA LEU A 47 15.88 29.79 18.34
C LEU A 47 16.81 30.45 17.31
N ALA A 48 16.21 30.98 16.23
CA ALA A 48 16.95 31.65 15.16
C ALA A 48 17.71 32.90 15.63
N ASP A 49 17.30 33.52 16.74
CA ASP A 49 18.00 34.65 17.38
C ASP A 49 19.16 34.21 18.30
N GLY A 50 19.45 32.91 18.35
CA GLY A 50 20.49 32.31 19.18
C GLY A 50 20.06 32.04 20.63
N GLN A 51 18.87 32.46 21.06
CA GLN A 51 18.38 32.21 22.42
C GLN A 51 18.01 30.75 22.62
N ALA A 52 18.36 30.20 23.78
CA ALA A 52 17.91 28.89 24.18
C ALA A 52 16.57 28.98 24.93
N VAL A 53 15.57 28.19 24.51
CA VAL A 53 14.24 28.15 25.12
C VAL A 53 13.88 26.72 25.49
N LEU A 54 13.33 26.55 26.69
CA LEU A 54 12.78 25.27 27.14
C LEU A 54 11.38 25.07 26.56
N LEU A 55 11.19 23.98 25.83
CA LEU A 55 9.93 23.54 25.22
C LEU A 55 9.63 22.09 25.64
N ARG A 56 8.48 21.56 25.19
CA ARG A 56 8.20 20.12 25.25
C ARG A 56 8.20 19.51 23.85
N GLN A 57 8.53 18.24 23.76
CA GLN A 57 8.52 17.47 22.52
C GLN A 57 7.74 16.16 22.70
N ASN A 58 6.85 15.84 21.75
CA ASN A 58 6.16 14.54 21.73
C ASN A 58 7.01 13.46 21.02
N ARG A 59 6.54 12.22 21.02
CA ARG A 59 7.26 11.07 20.42
C ARG A 59 7.49 11.19 18.91
N ALA A 60 6.67 11.99 18.21
CA ALA A 60 6.83 12.24 16.79
C ALA A 60 7.84 13.36 16.48
N GLY A 61 8.35 14.02 17.52
CA GLY A 61 9.29 15.13 17.41
C GLY A 61 8.64 16.51 17.29
N THR A 62 7.31 16.63 17.39
CA THR A 62 6.61 17.94 17.40
C THR A 62 6.85 18.68 18.71
N LEU A 63 7.13 19.97 18.58
CA LEU A 63 7.40 20.88 19.70
C LEU A 63 6.12 21.59 20.17
N MET A 64 6.08 21.91 21.46
CA MET A 64 4.97 22.64 22.09
C MET A 64 5.47 23.51 23.27
N PRO A 65 4.71 24.55 23.67
CA PRO A 65 5.08 25.38 24.82
C PRO A 65 5.24 24.57 26.12
N TYR A 66 6.18 25.00 26.97
CA TYR A 66 6.42 24.41 28.29
C TYR A 66 5.39 24.83 29.35
N SER A 67 4.70 25.95 29.19
CA SER A 67 3.59 26.32 30.07
C SER A 67 2.59 27.23 29.35
N LYS A 68 1.37 27.29 29.88
CA LYS A 68 0.33 28.23 29.41
C LYS A 68 0.78 29.69 29.52
N LYS A 69 1.60 30.03 30.52
CA LYS A 69 2.19 31.38 30.65
C LYS A 69 3.21 31.66 29.55
N GLN A 70 4.07 30.68 29.25
CA GLN A 70 5.05 30.81 28.16
C GLN A 70 4.37 30.95 26.79
N ALA A 71 3.24 30.28 26.56
CA ALA A 71 2.42 30.43 25.35
C ALA A 71 1.83 31.84 25.19
N ALA A 72 1.51 32.51 26.32
CA ALA A 72 0.92 33.84 26.33
C ALA A 72 1.95 34.98 26.26
N GLU A 73 3.15 34.80 26.83
CA GLU A 73 4.14 35.88 27.01
C GLU A 73 5.08 36.11 25.82
N LYS A 74 5.34 35.08 24.98
CA LYS A 74 6.36 35.14 23.91
C LYS A 74 5.80 35.16 22.48
N GLY A 75 4.49 35.33 22.28
CA GLY A 75 3.89 35.20 20.94
C GLY A 75 4.08 33.81 20.31
N THR A 76 4.44 32.82 21.13
CA THR A 76 4.68 31.40 20.81
C THR A 76 3.37 30.63 20.60
N ASN A 77 2.33 31.31 20.17
CA ASN A 77 1.03 30.70 19.88
C ASN A 77 0.84 30.46 18.37
N THR A 78 1.74 30.96 17.53
CA THR A 78 1.71 30.71 16.09
C THR A 78 2.13 29.27 15.81
N VAL A 79 1.23 28.49 15.22
CA VAL A 79 1.53 27.15 14.73
C VAL A 79 2.55 27.24 13.59
N ILE A 80 3.57 26.38 13.60
CA ILE A 80 4.62 26.34 12.58
C ILE A 80 4.63 24.97 11.90
N VAL A 81 4.57 24.99 10.57
CA VAL A 81 4.73 23.81 9.72
C VAL A 81 6.05 23.92 8.95
N PRO A 82 7.01 23.02 9.18
CA PRO A 82 8.25 22.99 8.43
C PRO A 82 8.02 22.66 6.94
N LEU A 83 8.50 23.52 6.06
CA LEU A 83 8.44 23.27 4.61
C LEU A 83 9.23 22.00 4.24
N GLY A 84 10.37 21.76 4.91
CA GLY A 84 11.16 20.55 4.71
C GLY A 84 10.36 19.27 5.01
N SER A 85 9.57 19.26 6.10
CA SER A 85 8.74 18.10 6.46
C SER A 85 7.57 17.90 5.50
N LEU A 86 6.99 18.96 4.93
CA LEU A 86 5.95 18.80 3.90
C LEU A 86 6.48 18.07 2.66
N VAL A 87 7.71 18.38 2.24
CA VAL A 87 8.33 17.74 1.08
C VAL A 87 8.79 16.32 1.43
N GLN A 88 9.57 16.16 2.50
CA GLN A 88 10.21 14.89 2.85
C GLN A 88 9.21 13.85 3.37
N GLU A 89 8.30 14.26 4.26
CA GLU A 89 7.37 13.33 4.89
C GLU A 89 6.13 13.17 4.06
N LEU A 90 5.48 14.24 3.60
CA LEU A 90 4.18 14.15 2.92
C LEU A 90 4.27 14.05 1.38
N GLY A 91 5.44 14.29 0.80
CA GLY A 91 5.64 14.29 -0.66
C GLY A 91 5.04 15.53 -1.34
N CYS A 92 4.84 16.63 -0.61
CA CYS A 92 4.36 17.88 -1.19
C CYS A 92 5.39 18.46 -2.15
N THR A 93 4.91 19.15 -3.19
CA THR A 93 5.74 20.02 -4.01
C THR A 93 5.56 21.47 -3.58
N VAL A 94 6.66 22.16 -3.36
CA VAL A 94 6.68 23.57 -2.93
C VAL A 94 7.38 24.39 -4.00
N ALA A 95 6.76 25.48 -4.46
CA ALA A 95 7.31 26.35 -5.48
C ALA A 95 7.05 27.83 -5.15
N TRP A 96 8.07 28.67 -5.24
CA TRP A 96 7.89 30.13 -5.22
C TRP A 96 7.47 30.63 -6.59
N THR A 97 6.32 31.28 -6.66
CA THR A 97 5.81 31.91 -7.89
C THR A 97 5.73 33.43 -7.72
N ARG A 98 5.41 34.15 -8.81
CA ARG A 98 5.14 35.60 -8.75
C ARG A 98 3.96 35.96 -7.82
N ARG A 99 3.08 35.00 -7.50
CA ARG A 99 1.90 35.19 -6.64
C ARG A 99 2.16 34.78 -5.18
N GLY A 100 3.36 34.30 -4.86
CA GLY A 100 3.72 33.80 -3.53
C GLY A 100 4.12 32.33 -3.54
N LEU A 101 4.20 31.73 -2.35
CA LEU A 101 4.53 30.33 -2.16
C LEU A 101 3.35 29.44 -2.55
N GLU A 102 3.50 28.54 -3.50
CA GLU A 102 2.51 27.51 -3.82
C GLU A 102 2.93 26.18 -3.19
N VAL A 103 2.02 25.57 -2.41
CA VAL A 103 2.22 24.23 -1.84
C VAL A 103 1.16 23.31 -2.44
N LYS A 104 1.59 22.22 -3.07
CA LYS A 104 0.70 21.20 -3.62
C LYS A 104 0.89 19.88 -2.89
N HIS A 105 -0.17 19.44 -2.22
CA HIS A 105 -0.25 18.15 -1.55
C HIS A 105 -0.65 17.05 -2.55
N PRO A 106 -0.08 15.84 -2.49
CA PRO A 106 -0.44 14.74 -3.40
C PRO A 106 -1.93 14.39 -3.38
N THR A 107 -2.55 14.46 -2.19
CA THR A 107 -3.97 14.10 -2.00
C THR A 107 -4.93 15.29 -2.07
N TYR A 108 -4.56 16.43 -1.48
CA TYR A 108 -5.48 17.58 -1.34
C TYR A 108 -5.35 18.58 -2.49
N GLY A 109 -4.36 18.39 -3.38
CA GLY A 109 -4.07 19.36 -4.43
C GLY A 109 -3.44 20.63 -3.88
N VAL A 110 -3.74 21.77 -4.51
CA VAL A 110 -3.13 23.06 -4.16
C VAL A 110 -3.68 23.56 -2.83
N ILE A 111 -2.78 23.82 -1.87
CA ILE A 111 -3.09 24.40 -0.57
C ILE A 111 -3.02 25.92 -0.71
N THR A 112 -4.10 26.60 -0.31
CA THR A 112 -4.16 28.06 -0.33
C THR A 112 -3.20 28.66 0.70
N THR A 113 -2.28 29.50 0.22
CA THR A 113 -1.29 30.22 1.03
C THR A 113 -1.55 31.72 0.98
N HIS A 114 -1.12 32.42 2.03
CA HIS A 114 -1.14 33.87 2.11
C HIS A 114 0.24 34.36 2.53
N VAL A 115 0.82 35.36 1.86
CA VAL A 115 2.12 35.90 2.23
C VAL A 115 1.93 37.19 3.03
N SER A 116 2.48 37.24 4.24
CA SER A 116 2.55 38.47 5.05
C SER A 116 4.01 38.82 5.32
N GLY A 117 4.46 39.98 4.83
CA GLY A 117 5.87 40.33 4.80
C GLY A 117 6.67 39.37 3.92
N ALA A 118 7.70 38.74 4.48
CA ALA A 118 8.51 37.72 3.81
C ALA A 118 8.08 36.27 4.13
N CYS A 119 7.03 36.10 4.93
CA CYS A 119 6.64 34.81 5.50
C CYS A 119 5.33 34.30 4.89
N PRO A 120 5.30 33.04 4.41
CA PRO A 120 4.07 32.41 3.95
C PRO A 120 3.27 31.80 5.11
N PHE A 121 1.94 31.90 5.03
CA PHE A 121 0.98 31.44 6.03
C PHE A 121 -0.13 30.59 5.39
N ILE A 122 -0.71 29.70 6.18
CA ILE A 122 -1.90 28.91 5.85
C ILE A 122 -2.89 28.95 7.02
N GLY A 123 -4.16 28.59 6.78
CA GLY A 123 -5.15 28.55 7.85
C GLY A 123 -4.75 27.54 8.94
N GLU A 124 -4.89 27.92 10.22
CA GLU A 124 -4.43 27.11 11.35
C GLU A 124 -5.03 25.70 11.36
N ALA A 125 -6.33 25.56 11.07
CA ALA A 125 -6.97 24.25 11.00
C ALA A 125 -6.29 23.32 9.98
N LYS A 126 -5.95 23.84 8.80
CA LYS A 126 -5.23 23.07 7.77
C LYS A 126 -3.79 22.76 8.20
N ALA A 127 -3.14 23.68 8.90
CA ALA A 127 -1.80 23.43 9.44
C ALA A 127 -1.80 22.29 10.46
N LEU A 128 -2.76 22.28 11.39
CA LEU A 128 -2.89 21.22 12.39
C LEU A 128 -3.16 19.85 11.74
N GLU A 129 -3.95 19.79 10.67
CA GLU A 129 -4.13 18.57 9.88
C GLU A 129 -2.81 18.08 9.27
N LEU A 130 -2.05 18.96 8.62
CA LEU A 130 -0.74 18.62 8.02
C LEU A 130 0.28 18.18 9.08
N ILE A 131 0.29 18.82 10.25
CA ILE A 131 1.13 18.41 11.38
C ILE A 131 0.73 17.00 11.83
N GLY A 132 -0.58 16.70 11.96
CA GLY A 132 -1.05 15.37 12.31
C GLY A 132 -0.61 14.29 11.29
N GLU A 133 -0.61 14.61 9.99
CA GLU A 133 -0.10 13.69 8.97
C GLU A 133 1.42 13.47 9.08
N ILE A 134 2.19 14.54 9.32
CA ILE A 134 3.63 14.46 9.57
C ILE A 134 3.91 13.60 10.80
N GLU A 135 3.18 13.82 11.90
CA GLU A 135 3.32 13.07 13.13
C GLU A 135 3.08 11.58 12.92
N ASN A 136 2.00 11.22 12.21
CA ASN A 136 1.68 9.84 11.90
C ASN A 136 2.79 9.17 11.06
N ARG A 137 3.29 9.82 10.01
CA ARG A 137 4.37 9.27 9.19
C ARG A 137 5.66 9.08 9.97
N LYS A 138 6.06 10.06 10.80
CA LYS A 138 7.25 9.95 11.64
C LYS A 138 7.13 8.84 12.68
N LEU A 139 5.96 8.67 13.29
CA LEU A 139 5.73 7.57 14.22
C LEU A 139 5.76 6.20 13.52
N GLU A 140 5.29 6.12 12.27
CA GLU A 140 5.41 4.90 11.46
C GLU A 140 6.88 4.57 11.14
N GLN A 141 7.66 5.54 10.68
CA GLN A 141 9.10 5.38 10.44
C GLN A 141 9.85 5.00 11.72
N LEU A 142 9.53 5.63 12.86
CA LEU A 142 10.16 5.31 14.14
C LEU A 142 9.87 3.86 14.55
N LYS A 143 8.65 3.36 14.32
CA LYS A 143 8.32 1.95 14.57
C LYS A 143 9.14 1.01 13.69
N VAL A 144 9.31 1.35 12.41
CA VAL A 144 10.14 0.56 11.48
C VAL A 144 11.61 0.57 11.90
N ALA A 145 12.16 1.74 12.22
CA ALA A 145 13.54 1.89 12.68
C ALA A 145 13.78 1.19 14.03
N MET A 146 12.80 1.20 14.93
CA MET A 146 12.84 0.47 16.19
C MET A 146 12.89 -1.04 15.96
N VAL A 147 12.08 -1.56 15.02
CA VAL A 147 12.14 -2.96 14.58
C VAL A 147 13.51 -3.27 13.98
N GLU A 148 14.03 -2.44 13.08
CA GLU A 148 15.35 -2.60 12.48
C GLU A 148 16.47 -2.65 13.54
N THR A 149 16.43 -1.73 14.50
CA THR A 149 17.39 -1.65 15.61
C THR A 149 17.27 -2.85 16.54
N GLN A 150 16.03 -3.25 16.88
CA GLN A 150 15.77 -4.42 17.70
C GLN A 150 16.32 -5.69 17.02
N LEU A 151 16.17 -5.81 15.69
CA LEU A 151 16.71 -6.92 14.92
C LEU A 151 18.23 -6.97 14.94
N ARG A 152 18.90 -5.81 14.82
CA ARG A 152 20.37 -5.71 14.96
C ARG A 152 20.85 -6.07 16.37
N LEU A 153 20.15 -5.62 17.41
CA LEU A 153 20.52 -5.86 18.81
C LEU A 153 20.29 -7.30 19.27
N HIS A 154 19.30 -8.01 18.71
CA HIS A 154 19.01 -9.40 19.09
C HIS A 154 19.97 -10.43 18.46
N GLY A 155 21.02 -10.00 17.73
CA GLY A 155 22.07 -10.90 17.26
C GLY A 155 21.54 -12.07 16.44
N VAL A 156 20.46 -11.87 15.67
CA VAL A 156 19.90 -12.88 14.76
C VAL A 156 20.80 -12.97 13.51
N GLU A 157 22.03 -13.43 13.74
CA GLU A 157 22.96 -13.99 12.75
C GLU A 157 22.73 -15.51 12.60
N ALA A 158 21.47 -15.94 12.65
CA ALA A 158 21.04 -17.04 11.80
C ALA A 158 20.50 -16.35 10.55
N GLN A 159 21.22 -16.44 9.42
CA GLN A 159 20.76 -15.88 8.14
C GLN A 159 19.42 -16.53 7.76
N LEU A 160 18.32 -15.96 8.26
CA LEU A 160 16.97 -16.28 7.84
C LEU A 160 16.80 -15.57 6.51
N ASN A 161 17.05 -16.33 5.46
CA ASN A 161 16.82 -15.94 4.07
C ASN A 161 15.35 -15.51 3.86
N TYR A 162 15.09 -14.80 2.76
CA TYR A 162 13.78 -14.26 2.41
C TYR A 162 12.63 -15.27 2.59
N GLY A 163 12.85 -16.53 2.20
CA GLY A 163 11.85 -17.60 2.29
C GLY A 163 11.44 -17.90 3.73
N ALA A 164 12.40 -18.02 4.65
CA ALA A 164 12.12 -18.31 6.06
C ALA A 164 11.34 -17.18 6.75
N GLN A 165 11.70 -15.93 6.47
CA GLN A 165 10.97 -14.78 7.01
C GLN A 165 9.56 -14.64 6.40
N LEU A 166 9.41 -14.93 5.10
CA LEU A 166 8.11 -14.90 4.46
C LEU A 166 7.18 -16.02 5.00
N SER A 167 7.74 -17.18 5.35
CA SER A 167 7.02 -18.27 6.02
C SER A 167 6.51 -17.84 7.39
N GLU A 168 7.35 -17.16 8.19
CA GLU A 168 6.95 -16.65 9.49
C GLU A 168 5.87 -15.56 9.38
N TYR A 169 5.94 -14.69 8.37
CA TYR A 169 4.87 -13.74 8.05
C TYR A 169 3.57 -14.46 7.68
N ARG A 170 3.64 -15.48 6.83
CA ARG A 170 2.48 -16.28 6.43
C ARG A 170 1.84 -17.01 7.61
N ARG A 171 2.65 -17.49 8.57
CA ARG A 171 2.20 -18.18 9.78
C ARG A 171 1.53 -17.25 10.79
N THR A 172 2.08 -16.05 10.99
CA THR A 172 1.65 -15.12 12.04
C THR A 172 0.67 -14.06 11.55
N GLY A 173 0.72 -13.72 10.26
CA GLY A 173 0.07 -12.55 9.69
C GLY A 173 0.61 -11.21 10.23
N SER A 174 1.72 -11.22 10.96
CA SER A 174 2.31 -10.05 11.60
C SER A 174 3.04 -9.18 10.58
N ARG A 175 2.64 -7.90 10.48
CA ARG A 175 3.27 -6.94 9.59
C ARG A 175 4.79 -6.85 9.80
N THR A 176 5.24 -6.98 11.04
CA THR A 176 6.66 -6.93 11.39
C THR A 176 7.45 -8.03 10.71
N GLU A 177 6.93 -9.26 10.69
CA GLU A 177 7.58 -10.39 10.01
C GLU A 177 7.57 -10.22 8.48
N GLY A 178 6.47 -9.67 7.93
CA GLY A 178 6.39 -9.32 6.52
C GLY A 178 7.42 -8.28 6.10
N LEU A 179 7.64 -7.26 6.93
CA LEU A 179 8.68 -6.25 6.69
C LEU A 179 10.08 -6.85 6.79
N LYS A 180 10.36 -7.74 7.76
CA LYS A 180 11.64 -8.46 7.84
C LYS A 180 11.94 -9.21 6.55
N ALA A 181 10.97 -9.96 6.02
CA ALA A 181 11.12 -10.67 4.77
C ALA A 181 11.47 -9.72 3.61
N LEU A 182 10.76 -8.60 3.49
CA LEU A 182 11.00 -7.60 2.44
C LEU A 182 12.34 -6.86 2.58
N MET A 183 13.00 -6.95 3.73
CA MET A 183 14.31 -6.35 4.01
C MET A 183 15.49 -7.32 3.83
N CYS A 184 15.25 -8.63 3.66
CA CYS A 184 16.31 -9.61 3.41
C CYS A 184 17.07 -9.30 2.11
N GLU A 185 18.39 -9.50 2.10
CA GLU A 185 19.25 -9.19 0.94
C GLU A 185 18.92 -10.03 -0.31
N ASP A 186 18.54 -11.30 -0.07
CA ASP A 186 18.13 -12.27 -1.08
C ASP A 186 16.66 -12.09 -1.50
N SER A 187 15.93 -11.15 -0.90
CA SER A 187 14.56 -10.83 -1.28
C SER A 187 14.49 -10.41 -2.74
N VAL A 188 13.51 -10.99 -3.46
CA VAL A 188 13.15 -10.54 -4.81
C VAL A 188 12.67 -9.09 -4.80
N PHE A 189 12.19 -8.60 -3.64
CA PHE A 189 11.70 -7.24 -3.40
C PHE A 189 12.74 -6.35 -2.68
N GLY A 190 14.01 -6.74 -2.65
CA GLY A 190 15.04 -6.02 -1.87
C GLY A 190 15.23 -4.54 -2.26
N CYS A 191 14.96 -4.17 -3.52
CA CYS A 191 15.11 -2.80 -4.02
C CYS A 191 13.91 -1.87 -3.76
N LEU A 192 12.90 -2.31 -3.00
CA LEU A 192 11.73 -1.49 -2.69
C LEU A 192 12.06 -0.37 -1.70
N THR A 193 11.39 0.77 -1.85
CA THR A 193 11.42 1.83 -0.85
C THR A 193 10.66 1.40 0.40
N GLU A 194 10.92 2.07 1.53
CA GLU A 194 10.19 1.80 2.78
C GLU A 194 8.67 1.94 2.58
N ALA A 195 8.22 2.99 1.91
CA ALA A 195 6.80 3.20 1.61
C ALA A 195 6.19 2.04 0.80
N GLN A 196 6.94 1.50 -0.18
CA GLN A 196 6.50 0.34 -0.95
C GLN A 196 6.42 -0.93 -0.09
N ARG A 197 7.42 -1.18 0.77
CA ARG A 197 7.38 -2.32 1.70
C ARG A 197 6.18 -2.22 2.65
N CYS A 198 5.94 -1.02 3.17
CA CYS A 198 4.81 -0.71 4.04
C CYS A 198 3.44 -0.92 3.37
N ALA A 199 3.33 -0.68 2.06
CA ALA A 199 2.11 -0.93 1.30
C ALA A 199 1.85 -2.42 1.05
N LEU A 200 2.89 -3.25 0.99
CA LEU A 200 2.81 -4.70 0.76
C LEU A 200 2.55 -5.49 2.05
N ALA A 201 3.33 -5.23 3.10
CA ALA A 201 3.21 -5.93 4.38
C ALA A 201 2.12 -5.28 5.26
N GLN A 202 1.09 -6.05 5.63
CA GLN A 202 -0.03 -5.60 6.45
C GLN A 202 -0.30 -6.59 7.58
N ASP A 203 -0.92 -6.12 8.67
CA ASP A 203 -1.38 -7.01 9.72
C ASP A 203 -2.64 -7.75 9.28
N ILE A 204 -2.55 -9.07 9.27
CA ILE A 204 -3.61 -9.99 8.85
C ILE A 204 -3.93 -10.94 10.00
N ASP A 205 -5.16 -10.85 10.53
CA ASP A 205 -5.66 -11.84 11.47
C ASP A 205 -6.17 -13.05 10.68
N LEU A 206 -5.49 -14.18 10.82
CA LEU A 206 -5.78 -15.41 10.06
C LEU A 206 -7.03 -16.16 10.55
N SER A 207 -7.66 -15.72 11.64
CA SER A 207 -8.86 -16.37 12.19
C SER A 207 -10.06 -16.30 11.24
N ASP A 208 -10.97 -17.28 11.37
CA ASP A 208 -12.23 -17.27 10.60
C ASP A 208 -13.07 -16.04 10.92
N LYS A 209 -13.03 -15.55 12.16
CA LYS A 209 -13.76 -14.35 12.60
C LYS A 209 -13.30 -13.11 11.82
N ALA A 210 -12.00 -12.95 11.66
CA ALA A 210 -11.43 -11.88 10.84
C ALA A 210 -11.71 -12.10 9.35
N GLY A 211 -11.64 -13.34 8.86
CA GLY A 211 -12.04 -13.71 7.49
C GLY A 211 -13.44 -13.22 7.13
N HIS A 212 -14.43 -13.47 8.00
CA HIS A 212 -15.79 -12.94 7.82
C HIS A 212 -15.85 -11.41 7.76
N LYS A 213 -14.99 -10.71 8.50
CA LYS A 213 -14.89 -9.24 8.47
C LYS A 213 -14.26 -8.76 7.16
N TYR A 214 -13.19 -9.39 6.70
CA TYR A 214 -12.53 -9.05 5.43
C TYR A 214 -13.47 -9.28 4.24
N LEU A 215 -14.16 -10.41 4.21
CA LEU A 215 -15.12 -10.71 3.15
C LEU A 215 -16.31 -9.75 3.14
N LYS A 216 -16.76 -9.23 4.29
CA LYS A 216 -17.80 -8.18 4.34
C LYS A 216 -17.38 -6.88 3.67
N ALA A 217 -16.08 -6.60 3.58
CA ALA A 217 -15.57 -5.44 2.86
C ALA A 217 -15.64 -5.63 1.33
N LEU A 218 -15.80 -6.86 0.85
CA LEU A 218 -15.97 -7.15 -0.57
C LEU A 218 -17.41 -6.84 -1.02
N PRO A 219 -17.59 -6.12 -2.13
CA PRO A 219 -18.88 -5.74 -2.71
C PRO A 219 -19.57 -6.91 -3.44
N VAL A 220 -19.61 -8.09 -2.82
CA VAL A 220 -20.24 -9.31 -3.37
C VAL A 220 -21.47 -9.72 -2.56
N LYS A 221 -22.31 -10.61 -3.10
CA LYS A 221 -23.52 -11.08 -2.40
C LYS A 221 -23.16 -11.93 -1.17
N ARG A 222 -24.08 -12.01 -0.19
CA ARG A 222 -23.89 -12.84 1.03
C ARG A 222 -23.59 -14.31 0.70
N ALA A 223 -24.27 -14.88 -0.29
CA ALA A 223 -24.03 -16.24 -0.74
C ALA A 223 -22.59 -16.43 -1.23
N MET A 224 -22.07 -15.48 -2.03
CA MET A 224 -20.69 -15.49 -2.52
C MET A 224 -19.69 -15.42 -1.36
N ARG A 225 -19.90 -14.52 -0.39
CA ARG A 225 -19.05 -14.45 0.81
C ARG A 225 -19.01 -15.79 1.57
N LYS A 226 -20.15 -16.48 1.69
CA LYS A 226 -20.20 -17.79 2.32
C LYS A 226 -19.39 -18.83 1.52
N LYS A 227 -19.50 -18.82 0.18
CA LYS A 227 -18.72 -19.70 -0.69
C LYS A 227 -17.20 -19.43 -0.56
N LEU A 228 -16.80 -18.16 -0.60
CA LEU A 228 -15.40 -17.73 -0.47
C LEU A 228 -14.77 -18.13 0.88
N MET A 229 -15.55 -18.30 1.95
CA MET A 229 -14.99 -18.82 3.22
C MET A 229 -14.45 -20.25 3.09
N THR A 230 -15.03 -21.07 2.20
CA THR A 230 -14.77 -22.53 2.16
C THR A 230 -14.10 -23.01 0.88
N THR A 231 -14.08 -22.21 -0.19
CA THR A 231 -13.48 -22.58 -1.47
C THR A 231 -12.10 -21.93 -1.67
N GLN A 232 -11.33 -22.46 -2.62
CA GLN A 232 -10.22 -21.74 -3.22
C GLN A 232 -10.73 -20.69 -4.23
N TRP A 233 -9.91 -19.67 -4.49
CA TRP A 233 -10.29 -18.48 -5.25
C TRP A 233 -9.42 -18.38 -6.49
N LEU A 234 -10.03 -18.44 -7.67
CA LEU A 234 -9.42 -17.93 -8.88
C LEU A 234 -9.73 -16.43 -8.94
N VAL A 235 -8.73 -15.59 -8.75
CA VAL A 235 -8.90 -14.14 -8.67
C VAL A 235 -8.47 -13.52 -9.99
N HIS A 236 -9.41 -12.87 -10.67
CA HIS A 236 -9.14 -12.02 -11.83
C HIS A 236 -9.11 -10.56 -11.38
N VAL A 237 -7.91 -10.04 -11.12
CA VAL A 237 -7.68 -8.64 -10.75
C VAL A 237 -7.64 -7.77 -12.00
N TYR A 238 -8.20 -6.56 -11.88
CA TYR A 238 -8.25 -5.59 -12.98
C TYR A 238 -8.98 -6.15 -14.21
N SER A 239 -10.11 -6.83 -14.00
CA SER A 239 -10.80 -7.60 -15.04
C SER A 239 -11.37 -6.73 -16.17
N GLY A 240 -11.53 -5.42 -15.95
CA GLY A 240 -12.05 -4.46 -16.92
C GLY A 240 -13.47 -4.80 -17.41
N GLU A 241 -13.85 -4.17 -18.54
CA GLU A 241 -15.23 -4.17 -19.06
C GLU A 241 -15.63 -5.43 -19.85
N GLY A 242 -14.73 -6.41 -20.01
CA GLY A 242 -14.99 -7.66 -20.72
C GLY A 242 -15.59 -8.77 -19.86
N GLY A 243 -15.47 -8.65 -18.53
CA GLY A 243 -15.78 -9.72 -17.58
C GLY A 243 -14.91 -10.97 -17.78
N SER A 244 -15.20 -12.02 -17.02
CA SER A 244 -14.40 -13.24 -16.93
C SER A 244 -15.20 -14.49 -17.33
N LYS A 245 -16.09 -14.36 -18.32
CA LYS A 245 -17.04 -15.44 -18.67
C LYS A 245 -16.33 -16.73 -19.04
N GLU A 246 -15.22 -16.64 -19.76
CA GLU A 246 -14.42 -17.78 -20.18
C GLU A 246 -13.69 -18.45 -19.00
N LEU A 247 -13.41 -17.70 -17.93
CA LEU A 247 -12.78 -18.21 -16.69
C LEU A 247 -13.76 -18.94 -15.78
N LYS A 248 -15.07 -18.81 -16.00
CA LYS A 248 -16.09 -19.58 -15.26
C LYS A 248 -15.95 -21.09 -15.41
N VAL A 249 -15.23 -21.55 -16.43
CA VAL A 249 -14.91 -22.97 -16.61
C VAL A 249 -14.10 -23.56 -15.45
N PHE A 250 -13.49 -22.73 -14.61
CA PHE A 250 -12.81 -23.14 -13.38
C PHE A 250 -13.71 -23.16 -12.16
N GLU A 251 -14.94 -22.65 -12.23
CA GLU A 251 -15.85 -22.68 -11.08
C GLU A 251 -16.44 -24.07 -10.88
N ASP A 252 -16.27 -24.59 -9.67
CA ASP A 252 -16.90 -25.81 -9.20
C ASP A 252 -17.23 -25.68 -7.70
N ASP A 253 -17.40 -26.81 -7.00
CA ASP A 253 -17.68 -26.84 -5.57
C ASP A 253 -16.45 -26.46 -4.71
N CYS A 254 -15.24 -26.57 -5.26
CA CYS A 254 -13.96 -26.33 -4.60
C CYS A 254 -13.34 -24.97 -4.98
N VAL A 255 -13.66 -24.43 -6.16
CA VAL A 255 -13.08 -23.22 -6.73
C VAL A 255 -14.17 -22.19 -7.05
N THR A 256 -13.93 -20.95 -6.63
CA THR A 256 -14.81 -19.80 -6.89
C THR A 256 -14.06 -18.73 -7.66
N LEU A 257 -14.68 -18.19 -8.72
CA LEU A 257 -14.14 -17.08 -9.47
C LEU A 257 -14.46 -15.75 -8.77
N LEU A 258 -13.43 -14.96 -8.48
CA LEU A 258 -13.57 -13.63 -7.90
C LEU A 258 -13.02 -12.58 -8.87
N GLU A 259 -13.93 -11.78 -9.42
CA GLU A 259 -13.59 -10.62 -10.27
C GLU A 259 -13.37 -9.39 -9.39
N VAL A 260 -12.21 -8.76 -9.51
CA VAL A 260 -11.82 -7.59 -8.71
C VAL A 260 -11.51 -6.44 -9.66
N ASP A 261 -12.42 -5.47 -9.74
CA ASP A 261 -12.25 -4.32 -10.63
C ASP A 261 -12.97 -3.07 -10.11
N LEU A 262 -12.37 -1.89 -10.34
CA LEU A 262 -12.94 -0.61 -9.93
C LEU A 262 -14.24 -0.26 -10.66
N GLY A 263 -14.41 -0.73 -11.89
CA GLY A 263 -15.64 -0.61 -12.68
C GLY A 263 -16.79 -1.42 -12.09
N ILE A 264 -16.51 -2.51 -11.36
CA ILE A 264 -17.53 -3.25 -10.61
C ILE A 264 -17.89 -2.49 -9.33
N SER A 265 -16.88 -2.03 -8.59
CA SER A 265 -17.09 -1.26 -7.36
C SER A 265 -15.81 -0.57 -6.88
N LYS A 266 -15.95 0.66 -6.35
CA LYS A 266 -14.85 1.38 -5.68
C LYS A 266 -14.25 0.61 -4.49
N ALA A 267 -14.99 -0.30 -3.87
CA ALA A 267 -14.51 -1.13 -2.77
C ALA A 267 -13.43 -2.15 -3.21
N PHE A 268 -13.28 -2.39 -4.51
CA PHE A 268 -12.20 -3.19 -5.08
C PHE A 268 -10.91 -2.40 -5.36
N ASN A 269 -10.77 -1.19 -4.79
CA ASN A 269 -9.51 -0.47 -4.86
C ASN A 269 -8.41 -1.22 -4.10
N MET A 270 -7.37 -1.61 -4.83
CA MET A 270 -6.19 -2.29 -4.29
C MET A 270 -5.16 -1.33 -3.68
N ARG A 271 -5.29 0.00 -3.87
CA ARG A 271 -4.44 1.01 -3.21
C ARG A 271 -4.91 1.29 -1.78
N GLU A 272 -3.99 1.73 -0.91
CA GLU A 272 -4.33 1.98 0.49
C GLU A 272 -5.34 3.13 0.69
N PRO A 273 -6.26 3.01 1.66
CA PRO A 273 -6.57 1.82 2.46
C PRO A 273 -7.34 0.76 1.64
N SER A 274 -6.85 -0.50 1.61
CA SER A 274 -7.45 -1.54 0.74
C SER A 274 -8.08 -2.72 1.51
N GLY A 275 -9.42 -2.74 1.56
CA GLY A 275 -10.17 -3.87 2.11
C GLY A 275 -10.05 -5.15 1.28
N VAL A 276 -10.03 -5.03 -0.06
CA VAL A 276 -9.85 -6.19 -0.95
C VAL A 276 -8.45 -6.78 -0.84
N TYR A 277 -7.41 -5.95 -0.74
CA TYR A 277 -6.04 -6.44 -0.63
C TYR A 277 -5.84 -7.23 0.66
N LYS A 278 -6.40 -6.77 1.79
CA LYS A 278 -6.42 -7.54 3.05
C LYS A 278 -7.14 -8.88 2.92
N ALA A 279 -8.28 -8.92 2.24
CA ALA A 279 -9.01 -10.17 2.01
C ALA A 279 -8.20 -11.15 1.14
N LEU A 280 -7.48 -10.64 0.13
CA LEU A 280 -6.61 -11.44 -0.73
C LEU A 280 -5.36 -11.93 0.01
N LEU A 281 -4.74 -11.11 0.85
CA LEU A 281 -3.61 -11.53 1.71
C LEU A 281 -4.06 -12.65 2.67
N TRP A 282 -5.22 -12.47 3.32
CA TRP A 282 -5.81 -13.50 4.18
C TRP A 282 -6.04 -14.81 3.43
N ALA A 283 -6.62 -14.76 2.23
CA ALA A 283 -6.81 -15.96 1.41
C ALA A 283 -5.48 -16.59 0.96
N ALA A 284 -4.49 -15.77 0.58
CA ALA A 284 -3.17 -16.23 0.17
C ALA A 284 -2.48 -17.00 1.31
N MET A 285 -2.42 -16.42 2.50
CA MET A 285 -1.77 -16.99 3.68
C MET A 285 -2.44 -18.26 4.23
N ARG A 286 -3.70 -18.49 3.86
CA ARG A 286 -4.45 -19.71 4.19
C ARG A 286 -4.42 -20.78 3.10
N GLY A 287 -3.74 -20.53 1.98
CA GLY A 287 -3.69 -21.45 0.85
C GLY A 287 -5.00 -21.52 0.07
N GLN A 288 -5.84 -20.49 0.17
CA GLN A 288 -7.12 -20.38 -0.53
C GLN A 288 -6.99 -19.72 -1.90
N LEU A 289 -5.84 -19.20 -2.31
CA LEU A 289 -5.70 -18.71 -3.69
C LEU A 289 -5.39 -19.87 -4.64
N TYR A 290 -6.32 -20.16 -5.55
CA TYR A 290 -6.14 -21.08 -6.67
C TYR A 290 -5.29 -20.45 -7.78
N GLY A 291 -5.49 -19.15 -8.00
CA GLY A 291 -4.71 -18.40 -8.98
C GLY A 291 -4.99 -16.90 -8.89
N LEU A 292 -4.02 -16.12 -9.35
CA LEU A 292 -4.08 -14.68 -9.42
C LEU A 292 -3.70 -14.22 -10.83
N ILE A 293 -4.67 -13.70 -11.55
CA ILE A 293 -4.53 -13.35 -12.96
C ILE A 293 -5.03 -11.95 -13.25
N GLY A 294 -4.51 -11.33 -14.32
CA GLY A 294 -4.99 -10.06 -14.85
C GLY A 294 -3.88 -9.06 -15.12
N GLY A 295 -4.22 -7.98 -15.82
CA GLY A 295 -3.28 -6.93 -16.22
C GLY A 295 -3.44 -5.66 -15.37
N PRO A 296 -2.45 -5.26 -14.55
CA PRO A 296 -2.50 -4.01 -13.81
C PRO A 296 -2.82 -2.80 -14.70
N PRO A 297 -3.54 -1.80 -14.17
CA PRO A 297 -3.83 -0.59 -14.92
C PRO A 297 -2.54 0.11 -15.33
N ARG A 298 -2.61 0.78 -16.48
CA ARG A 298 -1.46 1.45 -17.09
C ARG A 298 -1.49 2.93 -16.70
N GLY A 299 -0.34 3.47 -16.28
CA GLY A 299 -0.21 4.90 -15.95
C GLY A 299 0.82 5.16 -14.85
N GLU A 300 1.03 6.44 -14.56
CA GLU A 300 1.86 6.87 -13.43
C GLU A 300 1.29 6.32 -12.10
N ALA A 301 2.17 6.01 -11.15
CA ALA A 301 1.81 5.45 -9.84
C ALA A 301 1.04 4.10 -9.87
N CYS A 302 1.13 3.31 -10.96
CA CYS A 302 0.60 1.95 -11.02
C CYS A 302 1.60 0.89 -10.53
N GLY A 303 2.84 1.28 -10.23
CA GLY A 303 3.88 0.37 -9.73
C GLY A 303 3.47 -0.38 -8.45
N GLU A 304 2.79 0.29 -7.51
CA GLU A 304 2.26 -0.36 -6.30
C GLU A 304 1.33 -1.54 -6.61
N LEU A 305 0.49 -1.40 -7.63
CA LEU A 305 -0.50 -2.41 -8.01
C LEU A 305 0.14 -3.66 -8.62
N VAL A 306 1.21 -3.46 -9.42
CA VAL A 306 2.06 -4.54 -9.94
C VAL A 306 2.73 -5.27 -8.76
N LEU A 307 3.32 -4.52 -7.84
CA LEU A 307 3.98 -5.09 -6.66
C LEU A 307 3.01 -5.88 -5.78
N LYS A 308 1.80 -5.36 -5.55
CA LYS A 308 0.76 -6.04 -4.78
C LYS A 308 0.34 -7.36 -5.42
N GLN A 309 0.18 -7.41 -6.74
CA GLN A 309 -0.13 -8.65 -7.45
C GLN A 309 1.01 -9.67 -7.35
N MET A 310 2.26 -9.25 -7.58
CA MET A 310 3.43 -10.12 -7.45
C MET A 310 3.62 -10.65 -6.03
N PHE A 311 3.45 -9.80 -5.01
CA PHE A 311 3.62 -10.16 -3.61
C PHE A 311 2.51 -11.11 -3.12
N LEU A 312 1.25 -10.84 -3.47
CA LEU A 312 0.12 -11.73 -3.17
C LEU A 312 0.35 -13.13 -3.70
N TRP A 313 0.75 -13.25 -4.97
CA TRP A 313 1.02 -14.55 -5.55
C TRP A 313 2.25 -15.23 -4.92
N ASN A 314 3.29 -14.47 -4.55
CA ASN A 314 4.46 -15.05 -3.87
C ASN A 314 4.07 -15.69 -2.51
N ILE A 315 3.24 -15.02 -1.72
CA ILE A 315 2.70 -15.59 -0.47
C ILE A 315 1.88 -16.85 -0.76
N ALA A 316 1.01 -16.80 -1.78
CA ALA A 316 0.18 -17.95 -2.14
C ALA A 316 1.01 -19.15 -2.62
N ARG A 317 2.05 -18.91 -3.43
CA ARG A 317 3.02 -19.91 -3.88
C ARG A 317 3.74 -20.53 -2.69
N LEU A 318 4.28 -19.72 -1.78
CA LEU A 318 4.95 -20.21 -0.58
C LEU A 318 4.00 -21.07 0.26
N THR A 319 2.77 -20.62 0.46
CA THR A 319 1.76 -21.37 1.23
C THR A 319 1.42 -22.70 0.57
N ALA A 320 1.36 -22.73 -0.77
CA ALA A 320 1.15 -23.97 -1.50
C ALA A 320 2.33 -24.93 -1.39
N GLU A 321 3.56 -24.42 -1.40
CA GLU A 321 4.78 -25.21 -1.17
C GLU A 321 4.80 -25.81 0.24
N GLU A 322 4.48 -25.03 1.27
CA GLU A 322 4.38 -25.51 2.66
C GLU A 322 3.30 -26.59 2.84
N HIS A 323 2.19 -26.49 2.09
CA HIS A 323 1.10 -27.45 2.14
C HIS A 323 1.27 -28.62 1.16
N GLU A 324 2.39 -28.68 0.43
CA GLU A 324 2.67 -29.69 -0.60
C GLU A 324 1.57 -29.84 -1.65
N VAL A 325 0.93 -28.72 -2.02
CA VAL A 325 -0.14 -28.67 -3.02
C VAL A 325 0.29 -27.98 -4.30
N THR A 326 -0.59 -28.04 -5.31
CA THR A 326 -0.33 -27.43 -6.61
C THR A 326 -0.12 -25.92 -6.47
N CYS A 327 0.97 -25.42 -7.07
CA CYS A 327 1.30 -24.01 -7.11
C CYS A 327 0.14 -23.20 -7.74
N PRO A 328 -0.31 -22.09 -7.11
CA PRO A 328 -1.37 -21.25 -7.66
C PRO A 328 -0.98 -20.69 -9.01
N ILE A 329 -1.96 -20.52 -9.90
CA ILE A 329 -1.71 -19.96 -11.22
C ILE A 329 -1.34 -18.47 -11.09
N PHE A 330 -0.31 -18.05 -11.81
CA PHE A 330 0.04 -16.64 -12.00
C PHE A 330 -0.09 -16.27 -13.46
N ALA A 331 -0.73 -15.14 -13.73
CA ALA A 331 -0.67 -14.53 -15.04
C ALA A 331 -0.82 -13.02 -14.97
N MET A 332 0.15 -12.29 -15.51
CA MET A 332 0.16 -10.84 -15.52
C MET A 332 0.53 -10.33 -16.90
N THR A 333 -0.37 -9.55 -17.51
CA THR A 333 -0.11 -8.88 -18.78
C THR A 333 0.36 -7.45 -18.55
N MET A 334 1.47 -7.07 -19.19
CA MET A 334 2.02 -5.72 -19.11
C MET A 334 2.70 -5.33 -20.43
N PRO A 335 2.74 -4.03 -20.82
CA PRO A 335 3.36 -3.58 -22.06
C PRO A 335 4.81 -4.03 -22.19
N ARG A 336 5.25 -4.46 -23.38
CA ARG A 336 6.62 -4.92 -23.62
C ARG A 336 7.67 -3.84 -23.33
N LYS A 337 7.30 -2.58 -23.51
CA LYS A 337 8.13 -1.41 -23.18
C LYS A 337 8.22 -1.08 -21.68
N SER A 338 7.48 -1.79 -20.82
CA SER A 338 7.48 -1.55 -19.37
C SER A 338 8.89 -1.64 -18.79
N GLU A 339 9.23 -0.70 -17.89
CA GLU A 339 10.50 -0.71 -17.17
C GLU A 339 10.61 -1.92 -16.22
N LEU A 340 9.47 -2.48 -15.81
CA LEU A 340 9.40 -3.70 -15.00
C LEU A 340 10.31 -4.79 -15.56
N TRP A 341 10.19 -5.11 -16.86
CA TRP A 341 10.90 -6.21 -17.49
C TRP A 341 12.43 -6.07 -17.48
N ARG A 342 12.91 -4.82 -17.41
CA ARG A 342 14.35 -4.50 -17.35
C ARG A 342 14.86 -4.39 -15.92
N SER A 343 13.97 -4.29 -14.94
CA SER A 343 14.32 -4.13 -13.52
C SER A 343 15.02 -5.37 -12.97
N GLN A 344 15.93 -5.15 -12.01
CA GLN A 344 16.60 -6.24 -11.31
C GLN A 344 15.63 -7.09 -10.48
N MET A 345 14.60 -6.45 -9.91
CA MET A 345 13.50 -7.12 -9.21
C MET A 345 12.82 -8.15 -10.11
N TRP A 346 12.44 -7.77 -11.33
CA TRP A 346 11.81 -8.69 -12.28
C TRP A 346 12.72 -9.87 -12.62
N LYS A 347 14.00 -9.62 -12.92
CA LYS A 347 14.95 -10.70 -13.26
C LYS A 347 15.09 -11.71 -12.11
N ARG A 348 15.18 -11.22 -10.86
CA ARG A 348 15.21 -12.07 -9.65
C ARG A 348 13.90 -12.84 -9.48
N PHE A 349 12.76 -12.17 -9.63
CA PHE A 349 11.44 -12.78 -9.54
C PHE A 349 11.26 -13.87 -10.59
N GLN A 350 11.60 -13.59 -11.85
CA GLN A 350 11.51 -14.54 -12.95
C GLN A 350 12.34 -15.81 -12.70
N GLY A 351 13.62 -15.63 -12.29
CA GLY A 351 14.53 -16.74 -12.03
C GLY A 351 14.18 -17.58 -10.81
N SER A 352 13.70 -16.95 -9.73
CA SER A 352 13.35 -17.64 -8.48
C SER A 352 11.97 -18.30 -8.51
N MET A 353 11.03 -17.77 -9.31
CA MET A 353 9.62 -18.16 -9.25
C MET A 353 9.16 -19.02 -10.44
N GLY A 354 10.06 -19.35 -11.38
CA GLY A 354 9.70 -20.17 -12.55
C GLY A 354 8.70 -19.51 -13.49
N VAL A 355 8.69 -18.18 -13.56
CA VAL A 355 7.77 -17.41 -14.41
C VAL A 355 8.40 -17.20 -15.79
N VAL A 356 7.63 -17.40 -16.85
CA VAL A 356 8.05 -17.22 -18.25
C VAL A 356 7.34 -16.03 -18.87
N LEU A 357 8.00 -15.39 -19.84
CA LEU A 357 7.44 -14.30 -20.64
C LEU A 357 7.02 -14.82 -22.01
N ASN A 358 5.74 -14.62 -22.35
CA ASN A 358 5.19 -14.94 -23.67
C ASN A 358 4.83 -13.63 -24.39
N ALA A 359 5.39 -13.40 -25.56
CA ALA A 359 5.07 -12.22 -26.37
C ALA A 359 3.65 -12.33 -26.97
N GLY A 360 2.95 -11.20 -27.08
CA GLY A 360 1.70 -11.16 -27.83
C GLY A 360 1.30 -9.77 -28.30
N ARG A 361 0.02 -9.63 -28.67
CA ARG A 361 -0.61 -8.44 -29.26
C ARG A 361 -1.71 -7.88 -28.33
N PRO A 362 -1.88 -6.54 -28.27
CA PRO A 362 -0.93 -5.50 -28.70
C PRO A 362 0.44 -5.69 -28.01
N ASP A 363 1.45 -4.84 -28.26
CA ASP A 363 2.84 -5.05 -27.79
C ASP A 363 2.97 -5.21 -26.25
N VAL A 364 2.75 -6.44 -25.77
CA VAL A 364 2.66 -6.85 -24.38
C VAL A 364 3.38 -8.16 -24.17
N PHE A 365 3.84 -8.39 -22.94
CA PHE A 365 4.20 -9.71 -22.47
C PHE A 365 3.14 -10.23 -21.51
N LEU A 366 2.83 -11.52 -21.63
CA LEU A 366 2.21 -12.32 -20.59
C LEU A 366 3.31 -12.97 -19.75
N ALA A 367 3.44 -12.51 -18.51
CA ALA A 367 4.20 -13.19 -17.46
C ALA A 367 3.34 -14.27 -16.83
N SER A 368 3.76 -15.53 -16.84
CA SER A 368 2.98 -16.65 -16.28
C SER A 368 3.86 -17.78 -15.75
N ASN A 369 3.42 -18.50 -14.73
CA ASN A 369 4.05 -19.76 -14.30
C ASN A 369 3.57 -20.98 -15.13
N LEU A 370 2.75 -20.75 -16.15
CA LEU A 370 2.26 -21.79 -17.05
C LEU A 370 3.11 -21.85 -18.34
N VAL A 371 3.34 -23.07 -18.81
CA VAL A 371 3.90 -23.30 -20.14
C VAL A 371 2.79 -23.14 -21.18
N MET A 372 2.85 -22.04 -21.93
CA MET A 372 2.03 -21.83 -23.12
C MET A 372 2.71 -22.52 -24.30
N LYS A 373 1.94 -23.24 -25.13
CA LYS A 373 2.49 -23.77 -26.38
C LYS A 373 2.69 -22.59 -27.34
N ASP A 374 3.91 -22.44 -27.86
CA ASP A 374 4.25 -21.40 -28.83
C ASP A 374 3.29 -21.47 -30.02
N SER A 375 2.44 -20.46 -30.16
CA SER A 375 2.14 -19.94 -31.48
C SER A 375 2.48 -18.47 -31.44
N GLY A 376 3.56 -18.08 -32.10
CA GLY A 376 3.89 -16.67 -32.25
C GLY A 376 2.63 -15.92 -32.69
N TYR A 377 2.35 -14.80 -32.02
CA TYR A 377 1.22 -13.89 -32.28
C TYR A 377 -0.11 -14.14 -31.54
N ASP A 378 -0.08 -14.52 -30.26
CA ASP A 378 -1.27 -14.48 -29.40
C ASP A 378 -1.73 -13.03 -29.13
N ALA A 379 -3.02 -12.77 -29.16
CA ALA A 379 -3.62 -11.45 -28.92
C ALA A 379 -4.06 -11.31 -27.45
N TRP A 380 -3.11 -11.30 -26.51
CA TRP A 380 -3.41 -11.34 -25.06
C TRP A 380 -4.40 -10.28 -24.59
N GLU A 381 -4.41 -9.10 -25.21
CA GLU A 381 -5.30 -8.01 -24.82
C GLU A 381 -5.98 -7.37 -26.04
N GLN A 382 -7.12 -6.73 -25.79
CA GLN A 382 -7.81 -5.85 -26.71
C GLN A 382 -8.22 -4.57 -25.97
N THR A 383 -8.38 -3.49 -26.72
CA THR A 383 -8.92 -2.24 -26.17
C THR A 383 -10.45 -2.31 -26.18
N ALA A 384 -11.07 -2.14 -25.02
CA ALA A 384 -12.52 -1.98 -24.86
C ALA A 384 -12.98 -0.59 -25.35
N GLU A 385 -14.30 -0.40 -25.49
CA GLU A 385 -14.89 0.86 -25.96
C GLU A 385 -14.53 2.05 -25.05
N SER A 386 -14.35 1.83 -23.75
CA SER A 386 -13.86 2.83 -22.78
C SER A 386 -12.38 3.19 -22.91
N GLY A 387 -11.63 2.49 -23.76
CA GLY A 387 -10.17 2.60 -23.82
C GLY A 387 -9.43 1.73 -22.80
N ALA A 388 -10.13 0.99 -21.94
CA ALA A 388 -9.53 0.02 -21.03
C ALA A 388 -8.94 -1.19 -21.78
N PHE A 389 -7.89 -1.80 -21.25
CA PHE A 389 -7.34 -3.05 -21.80
C PHE A 389 -8.01 -4.24 -21.13
N VAL A 390 -8.50 -5.19 -21.91
CA VAL A 390 -9.14 -6.43 -21.43
C VAL A 390 -8.55 -7.63 -22.14
N TRP A 391 -8.54 -8.80 -21.50
CA TRP A 391 -8.05 -10.03 -22.12
C TRP A 391 -8.97 -10.47 -23.27
N THR A 392 -8.41 -11.03 -24.34
CA THR A 392 -9.21 -11.53 -25.48
C THR A 392 -9.83 -12.91 -25.19
N ARG A 393 -10.93 -13.20 -25.89
CA ARG A 393 -11.66 -14.48 -25.71
C ARG A 393 -10.85 -15.70 -26.15
N MET A 394 -10.17 -15.60 -27.29
CA MET A 394 -9.39 -16.71 -27.87
C MET A 394 -8.25 -17.13 -26.93
N ASP A 395 -7.60 -16.15 -26.31
CA ASP A 395 -6.44 -16.42 -25.47
C ASP A 395 -6.80 -16.76 -24.04
N THR A 396 -7.96 -16.30 -23.55
CA THR A 396 -8.54 -16.87 -22.32
C THR A 396 -8.81 -18.38 -22.49
N SER A 397 -9.17 -18.86 -23.69
CA SER A 397 -9.30 -20.30 -23.96
C SER A 397 -7.94 -21.03 -23.95
N ARG A 398 -6.88 -20.43 -24.49
CA ARG A 398 -5.53 -21.02 -24.45
C ARG A 398 -4.96 -21.05 -23.05
N PHE A 399 -5.09 -19.95 -22.32
CA PHE A 399 -4.76 -19.83 -20.92
C PHE A 399 -5.51 -20.88 -20.10
N THR A 400 -6.84 -20.98 -20.28
CA THR A 400 -7.65 -21.97 -19.55
C THR A 400 -7.19 -23.41 -19.85
N ASN A 401 -6.85 -23.72 -21.10
CA ASN A 401 -6.30 -25.02 -21.48
C ASN A 401 -4.92 -25.29 -20.85
N ALA A 402 -4.03 -24.30 -20.79
CA ALA A 402 -2.73 -24.43 -20.14
C ALA A 402 -2.88 -24.64 -18.62
N ALA A 403 -3.74 -23.84 -17.98
CA ALA A 403 -4.07 -23.96 -16.58
C ALA A 403 -4.70 -25.31 -16.23
N LYS A 404 -5.65 -25.82 -17.03
CA LYS A 404 -6.23 -27.15 -16.85
C LYS A 404 -5.20 -28.28 -16.98
N ARG A 405 -4.18 -28.13 -17.83
CA ARG A 405 -3.09 -29.12 -17.96
C ARG A 405 -2.13 -29.08 -16.77
N ALA A 406 -1.86 -27.88 -16.25
CA ALA A 406 -0.99 -27.69 -15.09
C ALA A 406 -1.68 -28.15 -13.79
N TRP A 407 -3.00 -28.03 -13.72
CA TRP A 407 -3.79 -28.42 -12.57
C TRP A 407 -3.92 -29.94 -12.46
N ARG A 408 -3.47 -30.51 -11.34
CA ARG A 408 -3.67 -31.93 -11.00
C ARG A 408 -4.65 -32.02 -9.82
N PRO A 409 -5.88 -32.52 -10.01
CA PRO A 409 -6.87 -32.60 -8.93
C PRO A 409 -6.46 -33.58 -7.81
N GLU A 410 -5.48 -34.45 -8.05
CA GLU A 410 -5.08 -35.53 -7.14
C GLU A 410 -4.28 -35.08 -5.89
N LEU A 411 -3.86 -33.80 -5.83
CA LEU A 411 -2.99 -33.27 -4.76
C LEU A 411 -3.69 -32.30 -3.78
N LEU A 412 -5.02 -32.14 -3.83
CA LEU A 412 -5.72 -31.24 -2.91
C LEU A 412 -6.27 -31.96 -1.68
N VAL A 413 -5.43 -32.09 -0.67
CA VAL A 413 -5.91 -32.16 0.73
C VAL A 413 -5.26 -31.02 1.48
N ILE A 414 -5.76 -29.79 1.28
CA ILE A 414 -5.38 -28.68 2.15
C ILE A 414 -6.22 -28.82 3.42
N ASN A 415 -5.55 -29.11 4.53
CA ASN A 415 -6.16 -29.12 5.86
C ASN A 415 -6.27 -27.66 6.34
N ILE A 416 -7.31 -26.96 5.89
CA ILE A 416 -7.60 -25.58 6.33
C ILE A 416 -8.24 -25.65 7.72
N GLY A 417 -7.45 -25.88 8.77
CA GLY A 417 -7.97 -26.12 10.14
C GLY A 417 -8.55 -27.53 10.32
N GLU A 418 -9.57 -27.73 11.16
CA GLU A 418 -10.25 -29.03 11.43
C GLU A 418 -11.00 -29.63 10.21
N TRP A 419 -10.52 -29.41 8.99
CA TRP A 419 -11.24 -29.76 7.76
C TRP A 419 -10.41 -30.69 6.87
N LYS A 420 -10.73 -31.98 6.95
CA LYS A 420 -10.39 -32.97 5.92
C LYS A 420 -11.31 -32.77 4.72
N LEU A 421 -10.78 -32.29 3.60
CA LEU A 421 -11.43 -32.43 2.30
C LEU A 421 -11.56 -33.94 2.00
N ARG A 422 -12.81 -34.43 1.97
CA ARG A 422 -13.10 -35.81 1.55
C ARG A 422 -12.89 -35.90 0.05
N ARG A 423 -12.01 -36.82 -0.35
CA ARG A 423 -11.94 -37.41 -1.69
C ARG A 423 -13.34 -37.87 -2.08
N VAL A 424 -13.95 -37.27 -3.09
CA VAL A 424 -15.02 -37.94 -3.84
C VAL A 424 -14.30 -38.70 -4.94
N MET A 425 -14.35 -40.03 -4.85
CA MET A 425 -13.83 -40.95 -5.88
C MET A 425 -14.53 -40.73 -7.21
#